data_AF-A0A1R0KEM5-F1
#
_entry.id   AF-A0A1R0KEM5-F1
#
_cell.length_a   1.000
_cell.length_b   1.000
_cell.length_c   1.000
_cell.angle_alpha   90.00
_cell.angle_beta   90.00
_cell.angle_gamma   90.00
#
_symmetry.space_group_name_H-M   'P 1'
#
loop_
_entity.id
_entity.type
_entity.pdbx_description
1 polymer ?
#
loop_
_entity_poly.entity_id
_entity_poly.type
_entity_poly.pdbx_seq_one_letter_code
_entity_poly.pdbx_strand_id
1 'polypeptide(L)'
;MVYADVSRWRQGDRDDSARAAHNAEITSWRRSLREAEFDVDDHEILFAQLRAGLRLSEAAAVVGQTTNGVYGRARWDPEFRDKLEQVLAETCRAEICGTASGARQGGHCAPCRAAHRSGRAT
;
A
#
# COMPACT_ATOMS: atom_id res chain seq x y z
N MET A 1 19.53 24.85 -26.06
CA MET A 1 19.75 23.47 -25.58
C MET A 1 19.24 23.42 -24.14
N VAL A 2 18.01 22.93 -23.94
CA VAL A 2 17.43 22.80 -22.60
C VAL A 2 17.99 21.50 -22.03
N TYR A 3 18.98 21.59 -21.12
CA TYR A 3 19.37 20.43 -20.34
C TYR A 3 18.13 19.94 -19.57
N ALA A 4 17.78 18.65 -19.70
CA ALA A 4 16.70 18.07 -18.90
C ALA A 4 16.92 18.45 -17.43
N ASP A 5 15.92 18.95 -16.72
CA ASP A 5 16.08 19.62 -15.42
C ASP A 5 16.78 18.76 -14.35
N VAL A 6 16.71 17.44 -14.46
CA VAL A 6 17.52 16.48 -13.67
C VAL A 6 19.02 16.68 -13.86
N SER A 7 19.47 16.94 -15.09
CA SER A 7 20.88 17.20 -15.43
C SER A 7 21.37 18.51 -14.83
N ARG A 8 20.51 19.54 -14.79
CA ARG A 8 20.82 20.82 -14.12
C ARG A 8 21.00 20.62 -12.62
N TRP A 9 20.12 19.83 -11.98
CA TRP A 9 20.28 19.46 -10.57
C TRP A 9 21.62 18.75 -10.29
N ARG A 10 22.02 17.79 -11.14
CA ARG A 10 23.31 17.08 -11.01
C ARG A 10 24.52 18.00 -11.19
N GLN A 11 24.38 19.07 -11.96
CA GLN A 11 25.40 20.10 -12.16
C GLN A 11 25.43 21.17 -11.06
N GLY A 12 24.55 21.08 -10.05
CA GLY A 12 24.54 21.96 -8.89
C GLY A 12 23.41 22.98 -8.85
N ASP A 13 22.55 23.03 -9.88
CA ASP A 13 21.36 23.88 -9.85
C ASP A 13 20.40 23.43 -8.73
N ARG A 14 19.80 24.39 -8.05
CA ARG A 14 18.91 24.16 -6.89
C ARG A 14 17.57 24.87 -7.03
N ASP A 15 17.25 25.42 -8.19
CA ASP A 15 15.93 25.98 -8.43
C ASP A 15 14.81 24.94 -8.25
N ASP A 16 13.58 25.40 -8.11
CA ASP A 16 12.45 24.52 -7.81
C ASP A 16 12.15 23.54 -8.96
N SER A 17 12.46 23.91 -10.21
CA SER A 17 12.25 23.05 -11.39
C SER A 17 13.23 21.88 -11.43
N ALA A 18 14.52 22.15 -11.21
CA ALA A 18 15.58 21.16 -11.10
C ALA A 18 15.35 20.23 -9.91
N ARG A 19 14.93 20.79 -8.76
CA ARG A 19 14.59 20.01 -7.56
C ARG A 19 13.39 19.10 -7.80
N ALA A 20 12.32 19.62 -8.41
CA ALA A 20 11.12 18.83 -8.72
C ALA A 20 11.43 17.69 -9.67
N ALA A 21 12.20 17.95 -10.74
CA ALA A 21 12.60 16.94 -11.70
C ALA A 21 13.46 15.83 -11.07
N HIS A 22 14.43 16.18 -10.22
CA HIS A 22 15.22 15.19 -9.48
C HIS A 22 14.35 14.35 -8.54
N ASN A 23 13.46 14.99 -7.78
CA ASN A 23 12.56 14.27 -6.87
C ASN A 23 11.63 13.32 -7.62
N ALA A 24 11.14 13.70 -8.81
CA ALA A 24 10.34 12.85 -9.66
C ALA A 24 11.14 11.63 -10.16
N GLU A 25 12.38 11.82 -10.59
CA GLU A 25 13.29 10.72 -10.99
C GLU A 25 13.51 9.73 -9.84
N ILE A 26 13.90 10.23 -8.66
CA ILE A 26 14.14 9.39 -7.48
C ILE A 26 12.86 8.67 -7.05
N THR A 27 11.71 9.34 -7.12
CA THR A 27 10.42 8.72 -6.78
C THR A 27 10.07 7.61 -7.77
N SER A 28 10.27 7.84 -9.06
CA SER A 28 10.02 6.84 -10.11
C SER A 28 10.92 5.60 -9.91
N TRP A 29 12.22 5.81 -9.72
CA TRP A 29 13.17 4.73 -9.46
C TRP A 29 12.85 3.94 -8.19
N ARG A 30 12.45 4.61 -7.11
CA ARG A 30 12.01 3.92 -5.88
C ARG A 30 10.73 3.11 -6.08
N ARG A 31 9.82 3.55 -6.95
CA ARG A 31 8.62 2.78 -7.28
C ARG A 31 8.98 1.55 -8.09
N SER A 32 9.81 1.67 -9.12
CA SER A 32 10.20 0.51 -9.93
C SER A 32 10.91 -0.57 -9.11
N LEU A 33 11.75 -0.19 -8.14
CA LEU A 33 12.33 -1.14 -7.19
C LEU A 33 11.26 -1.85 -6.37
N ARG A 34 10.27 -1.13 -5.85
CA ARG A 34 9.17 -1.72 -5.07
C ARG A 34 8.23 -2.59 -5.90
N GLU A 35 8.04 -2.26 -7.17
CA GLU A 35 7.29 -3.09 -8.10
C GLU A 35 7.99 -4.41 -8.35
N ALA A 36 9.33 -4.42 -8.40
CA ALA A 36 10.12 -5.64 -8.55
C ALA A 36 10.19 -6.49 -7.26
N GLU A 37 10.13 -5.87 -6.08
CA GLU A 37 10.12 -6.58 -4.78
C GLU A 37 8.75 -7.12 -4.36
N PHE A 38 7.67 -6.62 -4.97
CA PHE A 38 6.30 -7.01 -4.70
C PHE A 38 5.52 -6.87 -6.00
N ASP A 39 5.61 -7.90 -6.83
CA ASP A 39 5.11 -7.84 -8.20
C ASP A 39 3.63 -8.23 -8.31
N VAL A 40 3.13 -8.31 -9.55
CA VAL A 40 1.72 -8.64 -9.81
C VAL A 40 1.39 -10.08 -9.42
N ASP A 41 2.33 -11.02 -9.53
CA ASP A 41 2.09 -12.40 -9.14
C ASP A 41 1.99 -12.51 -7.61
N ASP A 42 2.85 -11.78 -6.88
CA ASP A 42 2.74 -11.65 -5.43
C ASP A 42 1.41 -11.02 -5.01
N HIS A 43 0.89 -10.04 -5.76
CA HIS A 43 -0.42 -9.47 -5.50
C HIS A 43 -1.53 -10.54 -5.56
N GLU A 44 -1.53 -11.36 -6.61
CA GLU A 44 -2.54 -12.42 -6.76
C GLU A 44 -2.41 -13.49 -5.67
N ILE A 45 -1.18 -13.88 -5.29
CA ILE A 45 -0.95 -14.78 -4.17
C ILE A 45 -1.50 -14.18 -2.88
N LEU A 46 -1.20 -12.92 -2.58
CA LEU A 46 -1.73 -12.22 -1.41
C LEU A 46 -3.26 -12.26 -1.38
N PHE A 47 -3.92 -11.92 -2.49
CA PHE A 47 -5.38 -11.92 -2.57
C PHE A 47 -5.98 -13.32 -2.45
N ALA A 48 -5.35 -14.33 -3.04
CA ALA A 48 -5.77 -15.72 -2.88
C ALA A 48 -5.70 -16.16 -1.41
N GLN A 49 -4.61 -15.84 -0.71
CA GLN A 49 -4.45 -16.16 0.71
C GLN A 49 -5.49 -15.46 1.59
N LEU A 50 -5.79 -14.19 1.33
CA LEU A 50 -6.86 -13.47 2.02
C LEU A 50 -8.21 -14.15 1.82
N ARG A 51 -8.54 -14.56 0.57
CA ARG A 51 -9.79 -15.29 0.27
C ARG A 51 -9.84 -16.67 0.90
N ALA A 52 -8.69 -17.32 1.11
CA ALA A 52 -8.58 -18.57 1.86
C ALA A 52 -8.79 -18.38 3.38
N GLY A 53 -8.96 -17.13 3.84
CA GLY A 53 -9.30 -16.81 5.23
C GLY A 53 -8.10 -16.43 6.10
N LEU A 54 -6.90 -16.31 5.53
CA LEU A 54 -5.73 -15.82 6.26
C LEU A 54 -5.92 -14.34 6.61
N ARG A 55 -5.36 -13.94 7.75
CA ARG A 55 -5.32 -12.52 8.13
C ARG A 55 -4.33 -11.79 7.24
N LEU A 56 -4.51 -10.47 7.07
CA LEU A 56 -3.63 -9.65 6.24
C LEU A 56 -2.15 -9.77 6.60
N SER A 57 -1.82 -9.85 7.89
CA SER A 57 -0.43 -10.03 8.33
C SER A 57 0.16 -11.39 7.92
N GLU A 58 -0.66 -12.45 7.92
CA GLU A 58 -0.24 -13.80 7.54
C GLU A 58 -0.12 -13.91 6.02
N ALA A 59 -1.12 -13.42 5.30
CA ALA A 59 -1.12 -13.37 3.85
C ALA A 59 0.05 -12.52 3.30
N ALA A 60 0.38 -11.39 3.92
CA ALA A 60 1.54 -10.58 3.55
C ALA A 60 2.86 -11.33 3.75
N ALA A 61 2.99 -12.09 4.84
CA ALA A 61 4.21 -12.85 5.12
C ALA A 61 4.47 -13.95 4.09
N VAL A 62 3.42 -14.52 3.47
CA VAL A 62 3.56 -15.54 2.40
C VAL A 62 4.32 -14.98 1.19
N VAL A 63 4.12 -13.71 0.87
CA VAL A 63 4.76 -13.01 -0.26
C VAL A 63 5.97 -12.17 0.18
N GLY A 64 6.54 -12.50 1.35
CA GLY A 64 7.72 -11.80 1.88
C GLY A 64 7.47 -10.34 2.29
N GLN A 65 6.21 -9.92 2.41
CA GLN A 65 5.84 -8.55 2.74
C GLN A 65 5.38 -8.40 4.19
N THR A 66 5.40 -7.16 4.67
CA THR A 66 4.74 -6.78 5.93
C THR A 66 3.41 -6.09 5.63
N THR A 67 2.49 -6.04 6.62
CA THR A 67 1.25 -5.28 6.49
C THR A 67 1.51 -3.81 6.10
N ASN A 68 2.57 -3.21 6.64
CA ASN A 68 2.99 -1.85 6.29
C ASN A 68 3.50 -1.76 4.84
N GLY A 69 4.18 -2.78 4.34
CA GLY A 69 4.60 -2.88 2.94
C GLY A 69 3.39 -2.88 2.00
N VAL A 70 2.40 -3.72 2.30
CA VAL A 70 1.13 -3.81 1.55
C VAL A 70 0.39 -2.47 1.52
N TYR A 71 0.18 -1.82 2.68
CA TYR A 71 -0.43 -0.48 2.69
C TYR A 71 0.47 0.58 2.06
N GLY A 72 1.79 0.40 2.12
CA GLY A 72 2.77 1.23 1.44
C GLY A 72 2.60 1.18 -0.08
N ARG A 73 2.31 0.00 -0.65
CA ARG A 73 1.95 -0.19 -2.07
C ARG A 73 0.62 0.49 -2.40
N ALA A 74 -0.43 0.18 -1.64
CA ALA A 74 -1.77 0.76 -1.82
C ALA A 74 -1.82 2.30 -1.75
N ARG A 75 -0.80 2.95 -1.16
CA ARG A 75 -0.71 4.41 -1.10
C ARG A 75 -0.45 5.05 -2.47
N TRP A 76 0.29 4.40 -3.36
CA TRP A 76 0.70 4.98 -4.65
C TRP A 76 0.25 4.16 -5.87
N ASP A 77 -0.27 2.95 -5.66
CA ASP A 77 -0.87 2.09 -6.67
C ASP A 77 -2.39 2.01 -6.44
N PRO A 78 -3.21 2.80 -7.18
CA PRO A 78 -4.65 2.84 -6.98
C PRO A 78 -5.37 1.54 -7.34
N GLU A 79 -4.89 0.83 -8.37
CA GLU A 79 -5.49 -0.42 -8.82
C GLU A 79 -5.31 -1.51 -7.76
N PHE A 80 -4.08 -1.65 -7.24
CA PHE A 80 -3.80 -2.54 -6.13
C PHE A 80 -4.62 -2.20 -4.89
N ARG A 81 -4.73 -0.90 -4.55
CA ARG A 81 -5.52 -0.43 -3.41
C ARG A 81 -6.98 -0.86 -3.54
N ASP A 82 -7.59 -0.59 -4.69
CA ASP A 82 -9.02 -0.83 -4.88
C ASP A 82 -9.32 -2.34 -4.83
N LYS A 83 -8.45 -3.16 -5.42
CA LYS A 83 -8.55 -4.63 -5.34
C LYS A 83 -8.32 -5.15 -3.92
N LEU A 84 -7.35 -4.61 -3.17
CA LEU A 84 -7.12 -4.96 -1.78
C LEU A 84 -8.35 -4.64 -0.92
N GLU A 85 -8.94 -3.46 -1.07
CA GLU A 85 -10.13 -3.06 -0.32
C GLU A 85 -11.33 -3.95 -0.64
N GLN A 86 -11.53 -4.30 -1.91
CA GLN A 86 -12.55 -5.25 -2.33
C GLN A 86 -12.37 -6.59 -1.63
N VAL A 87 -11.17 -7.19 -1.70
CA VAL A 87 -10.89 -8.50 -1.09
C VAL A 87 -11.07 -8.47 0.42
N LEU A 88 -10.61 -7.41 1.09
CA LEU A 88 -10.79 -7.27 2.54
C LEU A 88 -12.26 -7.10 2.95
N ALA A 89 -13.08 -6.50 2.10
CA ALA A 89 -14.53 -6.40 2.31
C ALA A 89 -15.21 -7.76 2.10
N GLU A 90 -14.85 -8.49 1.04
CA GLU A 90 -15.35 -9.83 0.72
C GLU A 90 -15.10 -10.83 1.84
N THR A 91 -13.92 -10.77 2.47
CA THR A 91 -13.47 -11.72 3.49
C THR A 91 -13.78 -11.28 4.92
N CYS A 92 -14.41 -10.12 5.09
CA CYS A 92 -14.80 -9.64 6.41
C CYS A 92 -15.91 -10.52 7.00
N ARG A 93 -15.76 -10.92 8.28
CA ARG A 93 -16.80 -11.65 9.00
C ARG A 93 -18.00 -10.74 9.26
N ALA A 94 -19.10 -10.95 8.54
CA ALA A 94 -20.30 -10.10 8.58
C ALA A 94 -20.83 -9.82 9.99
N GLU A 95 -20.79 -10.82 10.88
CA GLU A 95 -21.28 -10.74 12.26
C GLU A 95 -20.58 -9.67 13.12
N ILE A 96 -19.29 -9.41 12.84
CA ILE A 96 -18.45 -8.50 13.63
C ILE A 96 -17.87 -7.35 12.79
N CYS A 97 -18.17 -7.32 11.49
CA CYS A 97 -17.65 -6.33 10.56
C CYS A 97 -18.08 -4.91 10.96
N GLY A 98 -17.19 -3.93 10.87
CA GLY A 98 -17.50 -2.54 11.24
C GLY A 98 -17.61 -2.27 12.74
N THR A 99 -17.26 -3.23 13.59
CA THR A 99 -17.24 -3.05 15.06
C THR A 99 -15.80 -2.93 15.58
N ALA A 100 -15.64 -2.32 16.76
CA ALA A 100 -14.33 -2.29 17.42
C ALA A 100 -13.80 -3.70 17.75
N SER A 101 -14.70 -4.64 18.09
CA SER A 101 -14.34 -6.05 18.32
C SER A 101 -13.81 -6.72 17.05
N GLY A 102 -14.51 -6.53 15.92
CA GLY A 102 -14.07 -7.09 14.63
C GLY A 102 -12.72 -6.54 14.18
N ALA A 103 -12.46 -5.27 14.42
CA ALA A 103 -11.16 -4.68 14.14
C ALA A 103 -10.03 -5.26 15.02
N ARG A 104 -10.28 -5.44 16.32
CA ARG A 104 -9.31 -6.06 17.25
C ARG A 104 -9.02 -7.53 16.91
N GLN A 105 -9.98 -8.23 16.30
CA GLN A 105 -9.81 -9.62 15.86
C GLN A 105 -9.08 -9.77 14.51
N GLY A 106 -8.58 -8.67 13.92
CA GLY A 106 -7.84 -8.66 12.67
C GLY A 106 -8.67 -8.25 11.44
N GLY A 107 -9.86 -7.67 11.63
CA GLY A 107 -10.65 -7.09 10.55
C GLY A 107 -9.96 -5.87 9.96
N HIS A 108 -9.59 -5.94 8.67
CA HIS A 108 -8.84 -4.90 7.98
C HIS A 108 -9.64 -4.11 6.93
N CYS A 109 -10.91 -4.44 6.68
CA CYS A 109 -11.75 -3.66 5.76
C CYS A 109 -11.96 -2.21 6.24
N ALA A 110 -12.38 -1.32 5.33
CA ALA A 110 -12.61 0.08 5.66
C ALA A 110 -13.53 0.32 6.88
N PRO A 111 -14.69 -0.35 7.03
CA PRO A 111 -15.53 -0.23 8.22
C PRO A 111 -14.81 -0.62 9.52
N CYS A 112 -14.11 -1.76 9.55
CA CYS A 112 -13.37 -2.21 10.73
C CYS A 112 -12.26 -1.22 11.12
N ARG A 113 -11.51 -0.70 10.13
CA ARG A 113 -10.47 0.31 10.39
C ARG A 113 -11.05 1.65 10.85
N ALA A 114 -12.26 2.01 10.42
CA ALA A 114 -12.95 3.19 10.92
C ALA A 114 -13.37 3.01 12.39
N ALA A 115 -13.97 1.85 12.72
CA ALA A 115 -14.39 1.51 14.07
C ALA A 115 -13.23 1.41 15.07
N HIS A 116 -12.06 0.93 14.62
CA HIS A 116 -10.84 0.92 15.44
C HIS A 116 -10.37 2.33 15.79
N ARG A 117 -10.48 3.28 14.86
CA ARG A 117 -10.06 4.67 15.06
C ARG A 117 -10.99 5.40 16.02
N SER A 118 -12.30 5.20 15.93
CA SER A 118 -13.27 5.81 16.85
C SER A 118 -13.18 5.22 18.26
N GLY A 119 -12.92 3.92 18.39
CA GLY A 119 -12.77 3.25 19.69
C GLY A 119 -11.47 3.56 20.45
N ARG A 120 -10.54 4.35 19.87
CA ARG A 120 -9.28 4.78 20.51
C ARG A 120 -9.38 6.20 21.10
N ALA A 121 -10.53 6.86 20.96
CA ALA A 121 -10.78 8.23 21.42
C ALA A 121 -11.26 8.32 22.88
N THR A 122 -10.99 7.30 23.71
CA THR A 122 -11.28 7.23 25.15
C THR A 122 -10.00 6.94 25.90
#